data_AF-U4L959-F1
#
_entry.id   AF-U4L959-F1
#
_cell.length_a   1.000
_cell.length_b   1.000
_cell.length_c   1.000
_cell.angle_alpha   90.00
_cell.angle_beta   90.00
_cell.angle_gamma   90.00
#
_symmetry.space_group_name_H-M   'P 1'
#
loop_
_entity.id
_entity.type
_entity.pdbx_description
1 polymer ?
#
loop_
_entity_poly.entity_id
_entity_poly.type
_entity_poly.pdbx_seq_one_letter_code
_entity_poly.pdbx_strand_id
1 'polypeptide(L)'
;MSSASSTSTGPTCNPEERIGQILAGRLELTGILGIGAYGVVYNAVDIYSYTPYAVKALSKNGMDARQKRFQQREIALHLKASAHPNVVSLVKVVETADCTFVIMEYCPEGDLFTNITERGHYVGNDELARAVFIQLLDAVEYCHQNGIYHRDLKPENVLVANRGYEVKLADFGLATTDAFTNDFGCGSTFYMSPECQQSSSRTSNFYASAPNDVWSLGVILVNLTCGRNPWKRASTSDSTYRAYLKDRSFLRTILPLSNGLNQILQRVFDPNPNTRIGIQELRARISALPRLTNGPGMVSAPASPEPLEEDFHIVDSFDHAGYYESAATGTITPPDSAPATPHNQSVIHPYAYSKAGADDVTSPTPSCYPDSESSSVVLPTSLDFIPSGGRSFWNQFPLFRREEYQPHHGVRAF
;
A
#
# COMPACT_ATOMS: atom_id res chain seq x y z
N MET A 1 -40.00 -34.18 1.22
CA MET A 1 -39.92 -32.80 1.75
C MET A 1 -38.45 -32.42 1.81
N SER A 2 -38.03 -31.43 1.03
CA SER A 2 -36.68 -30.83 1.15
C SER A 2 -36.86 -29.32 1.13
N SER A 3 -36.57 -28.66 2.24
CA SER A 3 -36.77 -27.24 2.42
C SER A 3 -35.55 -26.47 1.90
N ALA A 4 -35.69 -25.83 0.73
CA ALA A 4 -34.70 -24.90 0.25
C ALA A 4 -34.68 -23.64 1.15
N SER A 5 -33.61 -23.44 1.91
CA SER A 5 -33.38 -22.22 2.67
C SER A 5 -32.86 -21.12 1.74
N SER A 6 -33.76 -20.30 1.20
CA SER A 6 -33.40 -19.12 0.42
C SER A 6 -32.80 -18.04 1.33
N THR A 7 -31.47 -18.01 1.45
CA THR A 7 -30.76 -16.87 2.04
C THR A 7 -30.94 -15.64 1.16
N SER A 8 -31.82 -14.72 1.56
CA SER A 8 -31.98 -13.43 0.89
C SER A 8 -30.75 -12.56 1.11
N THR A 9 -29.81 -12.57 0.18
CA THR A 9 -28.82 -11.49 0.04
C THR A 9 -29.59 -10.21 -0.29
N GLY A 10 -29.80 -9.36 0.71
CA GLY A 10 -30.32 -8.01 0.49
C GLY A 10 -29.43 -7.25 -0.49
N PRO A 11 -29.97 -6.27 -1.24
CA PRO A 11 -29.23 -5.60 -2.30
C PRO A 11 -27.98 -4.92 -1.73
N THR A 12 -26.81 -5.44 -2.12
CA THR A 12 -25.54 -4.72 -2.00
C THR A 12 -25.58 -3.60 -3.03
N CYS A 13 -26.01 -2.41 -2.59
CA CYS A 13 -25.96 -1.18 -3.40
C CYS A 13 -24.58 -1.07 -4.05
N ASN A 14 -24.56 -1.00 -5.39
CA ASN A 14 -23.33 -0.90 -6.17
C ASN A 14 -22.63 0.41 -5.76
N PRO A 15 -21.33 0.42 -5.45
CA PRO A 15 -20.63 1.65 -5.07
C PRO A 15 -20.90 2.86 -5.97
N GLU A 16 -21.05 2.65 -7.28
CA GLU A 16 -21.34 3.72 -8.24
C GLU A 16 -22.73 4.36 -8.05
N GLU A 17 -23.72 3.63 -7.54
CA GLU A 17 -25.10 4.13 -7.29
C GLU A 17 -25.15 5.21 -6.19
N ARG A 18 -24.08 5.37 -5.40
CA ARG A 18 -23.98 6.41 -4.38
C ARG A 18 -23.40 7.73 -4.90
N ILE A 19 -22.90 7.77 -6.13
CA ILE A 19 -22.42 9.02 -6.73
C ILE A 19 -23.63 9.95 -6.99
N GLY A 20 -23.51 11.22 -6.64
CA GLY A 20 -24.61 12.19 -6.56
C GLY A 20 -25.42 12.14 -5.25
N GLN A 21 -25.14 11.20 -4.33
CA GLN A 21 -25.82 11.17 -3.03
C GLN A 21 -25.37 12.36 -2.16
N ILE A 22 -26.34 13.17 -1.71
CA ILE A 22 -26.09 14.27 -0.75
C ILE A 22 -26.24 13.77 0.69
N LEU A 23 -25.13 13.62 1.39
CA LEU A 23 -25.08 13.24 2.80
C LEU A 23 -25.36 14.44 3.70
N ALA A 24 -26.21 14.23 4.71
CA ALA A 24 -26.62 15.22 5.71
C ALA A 24 -27.07 16.59 5.12
N GLY A 25 -27.63 16.58 3.89
CA GLY A 25 -28.09 17.78 3.18
C GLY A 25 -26.99 18.74 2.74
N ARG A 26 -25.71 18.31 2.69
CA ARG A 26 -24.57 19.21 2.47
C ARG A 26 -23.38 18.64 1.69
N LEU A 27 -23.08 17.35 1.83
CA LEU A 27 -21.89 16.73 1.21
C LEU A 27 -22.31 15.82 0.06
N GLU A 28 -22.05 16.23 -1.17
CA GLU A 28 -22.30 15.40 -2.37
C GLU A 28 -21.14 14.44 -2.60
N LEU A 29 -21.43 13.15 -2.79
CA LEU A 29 -20.43 12.15 -3.20
C LEU A 29 -20.19 12.26 -4.72
N THR A 30 -18.98 12.62 -5.14
CA THR A 30 -18.68 12.98 -6.55
C THR A 30 -17.88 11.93 -7.32
N GLY A 31 -17.32 10.93 -6.64
CA GLY A 31 -16.59 9.83 -7.28
C GLY A 31 -16.00 8.84 -6.27
N ILE A 32 -15.42 7.74 -6.75
CA ILE A 32 -14.76 6.74 -5.92
C ILE A 32 -13.25 7.01 -5.90
N LEU A 33 -12.67 7.12 -4.69
CA LEU A 33 -11.23 7.24 -4.47
C LEU A 33 -10.57 5.85 -4.29
N GLY A 34 -11.29 4.90 -3.70
CA GLY A 34 -10.78 3.54 -3.52
C GLY A 34 -11.83 2.58 -2.97
N ILE A 35 -11.64 1.29 -3.22
CA ILE A 35 -12.47 0.19 -2.72
C ILE A 35 -11.58 -0.68 -1.84
N GLY A 36 -11.87 -0.73 -0.54
CA GLY A 36 -11.13 -1.51 0.44
C GLY A 36 -11.95 -2.69 0.97
N ALA A 37 -11.31 -3.59 1.72
CA ALA A 37 -11.94 -4.78 2.29
C ALA A 37 -13.09 -4.48 3.28
N TYR A 38 -13.10 -3.28 3.87
CA TYR A 38 -14.05 -2.86 4.92
C TYR A 38 -15.06 -1.80 4.45
N GLY A 39 -14.95 -1.29 3.23
CA GLY A 39 -15.80 -0.22 2.72
C GLY A 39 -15.22 0.50 1.51
N VAL A 40 -15.98 1.46 0.99
CA VAL A 40 -15.60 2.28 -0.18
C VAL A 40 -15.27 3.69 0.30
N VAL A 41 -14.19 4.27 -0.22
CA VAL A 41 -13.82 5.66 0.01
C VAL A 41 -14.24 6.47 -1.21
N TYR A 42 -15.05 7.51 -0.98
CA TYR A 42 -15.53 8.43 -2.00
C TYR A 42 -14.83 9.78 -1.90
N ASN A 43 -14.68 10.46 -3.04
CA ASN A 43 -14.49 11.89 -3.07
C ASN A 43 -15.84 12.56 -2.79
N ALA A 44 -15.86 13.61 -2.00
CA ALA A 44 -17.06 14.38 -1.70
C ALA A 44 -16.77 15.88 -1.71
N VAL A 45 -17.79 16.68 -1.97
CA VAL A 45 -17.68 18.15 -1.96
C VAL A 45 -18.82 18.73 -1.12
N ASP A 46 -18.49 19.72 -0.29
CA ASP A 46 -19.49 20.57 0.36
C ASP A 46 -20.14 21.49 -0.66
N ILE A 47 -21.43 21.32 -0.90
CA ILE A 47 -22.17 22.04 -1.96
C ILE A 47 -22.27 23.55 -1.73
N TYR A 48 -21.93 24.05 -0.53
CA TYR A 48 -21.96 25.47 -0.19
C TYR A 48 -20.57 26.11 -0.15
N SER A 49 -19.56 25.41 0.37
CA SER A 49 -18.19 25.95 0.49
C SER A 49 -17.22 25.44 -0.59
N TYR A 50 -17.66 24.49 -1.43
CA TYR A 50 -16.84 23.76 -2.41
C TYR A 50 -15.60 23.08 -1.81
N THR A 51 -15.59 22.86 -0.50
CA THR A 51 -14.49 22.20 0.21
C THR A 51 -14.51 20.69 -0.07
N PRO A 52 -13.39 20.10 -0.52
CA PRO A 52 -13.31 18.66 -0.78
C PRO A 52 -13.11 17.86 0.52
N TYR A 53 -13.70 16.67 0.56
CA TYR A 53 -13.62 15.71 1.67
C TYR A 53 -13.45 14.28 1.14
N ALA A 54 -12.81 13.42 1.92
CA ALA A 54 -12.86 11.98 1.71
C ALA A 54 -13.96 11.37 2.59
N VAL A 55 -14.78 10.46 2.04
CA VAL A 55 -15.87 9.82 2.79
C VAL A 55 -15.74 8.30 2.74
N LYS A 56 -15.40 7.66 3.86
CA LYS A 56 -15.36 6.21 3.99
C LYS A 56 -16.77 5.70 4.34
N ALA A 57 -17.39 5.01 3.40
CA ALA A 57 -18.70 4.37 3.57
C ALA A 57 -18.51 2.93 4.04
N LEU A 58 -18.96 2.65 5.26
CA LEU A 58 -18.83 1.36 5.94
C LEU A 58 -20.23 0.70 5.99
N SER A 59 -20.41 -0.41 5.28
CA SER A 59 -21.70 -1.12 5.23
C SER A 59 -22.11 -1.67 6.60
N LYS A 60 -23.41 -1.60 6.93
CA LYS A 60 -24.02 -2.26 8.09
C LYS A 60 -24.68 -3.59 7.75
N ASN A 61 -24.93 -3.82 6.46
CA ASN A 61 -25.68 -4.98 5.97
C ASN A 61 -24.87 -6.26 6.19
N GLY A 62 -25.52 -7.30 6.73
CA GLY A 62 -24.91 -8.59 7.00
C GLY A 62 -23.91 -8.64 8.17
N MET A 63 -23.70 -7.54 8.89
CA MET A 63 -22.72 -7.51 9.98
C MET A 63 -23.21 -8.23 11.25
N ASP A 64 -22.36 -9.14 11.75
CA ASP A 64 -22.50 -9.72 13.09
C ASP A 64 -22.12 -8.72 14.21
N ALA A 65 -22.28 -9.14 15.47
CA ALA A 65 -21.98 -8.29 16.63
C ALA A 65 -20.48 -7.98 16.83
N ARG A 66 -19.58 -8.83 16.29
CA ARG A 66 -18.12 -8.66 16.35
C ARG A 66 -17.65 -7.65 15.29
N GLN A 67 -18.16 -7.77 14.07
CA GLN A 67 -17.92 -6.84 12.96
C GLN A 67 -18.39 -5.42 13.29
N LYS A 68 -19.59 -5.28 13.88
CA LYS A 68 -20.09 -3.98 14.39
C LYS A 68 -19.16 -3.37 15.45
N ARG A 69 -18.65 -4.18 16.38
CA ARG A 69 -17.67 -3.72 17.38
C ARG A 69 -16.34 -3.29 16.75
N PHE A 70 -15.86 -3.99 15.71
CA PHE A 70 -14.65 -3.57 15.01
C PHE A 70 -14.82 -2.24 14.27
N GLN A 71 -15.94 -2.06 13.54
CA GLN A 71 -16.30 -0.80 12.89
C GLN A 71 -16.42 0.36 13.89
N GLN A 72 -17.09 0.15 15.02
CA GLN A 72 -17.17 1.14 16.09
C GLN A 72 -15.80 1.45 16.72
N ARG A 73 -14.95 0.43 16.90
CA ARG A 73 -13.58 0.61 17.41
C ARG A 73 -12.72 1.43 16.45
N GLU A 74 -12.74 1.13 15.15
CA GLU A 74 -12.03 1.87 14.11
C GLU A 74 -12.37 3.37 14.18
N ILE A 75 -13.67 3.71 14.16
CA ILE A 75 -14.16 5.09 14.22
C ILE A 75 -13.73 5.76 15.54
N ALA A 76 -13.86 5.07 16.67
CA ALA A 76 -13.52 5.63 17.99
C ALA A 76 -12.01 5.87 18.16
N LEU A 77 -11.15 4.96 17.65
CA LEU A 77 -9.71 5.12 17.69
C LEU A 77 -9.24 6.21 16.74
N HIS A 78 -9.81 6.28 15.53
CA HIS A 78 -9.51 7.35 14.57
C HIS A 78 -9.92 8.72 15.13
N LEU A 79 -11.13 8.85 15.69
CA LEU A 79 -11.58 10.09 16.35
C LEU A 79 -10.65 10.51 17.50
N LYS A 80 -10.16 9.56 18.30
CA LYS A 80 -9.20 9.84 19.39
C LYS A 80 -7.83 10.29 18.86
N ALA A 81 -7.37 9.73 17.74
CA ALA A 81 -6.10 10.10 17.10
C ALA A 81 -6.18 11.44 16.31
N SER A 82 -7.38 11.81 15.85
CA SER A 82 -7.66 12.92 14.93
C SER A 82 -7.25 14.32 15.40
N ALA A 83 -6.82 14.50 16.65
CA ALA A 83 -6.36 15.81 17.15
C ALA A 83 -4.90 16.11 16.77
N HIS A 84 -4.14 15.14 16.25
CA HIS A 84 -2.75 15.33 15.81
C HIS A 84 -2.68 15.84 14.36
N PRO A 85 -1.88 16.86 14.01
CA PRO A 85 -1.83 17.43 12.67
C PRO A 85 -1.43 16.42 11.59
N ASN A 86 -0.53 15.49 11.93
CA ASN A 86 -0.09 14.40 11.06
C ASN A 86 -0.93 13.11 11.18
N VAL A 87 -2.19 13.22 11.61
CA VAL A 87 -3.22 12.19 11.45
C VAL A 87 -4.33 12.78 10.58
N VAL A 88 -4.92 11.98 9.69
CA VAL A 88 -6.06 12.42 8.87
C VAL A 88 -7.22 12.80 9.78
N SER A 89 -7.69 14.04 9.68
CA SER A 89 -8.77 14.57 10.50
C SER A 89 -10.10 13.87 10.21
N LEU A 90 -10.74 13.29 11.23
CA LEU A 90 -12.11 12.79 11.19
C LEU A 90 -13.06 13.96 11.50
N VAL A 91 -13.69 14.51 10.46
CA VAL A 91 -14.51 15.72 10.52
C VAL A 91 -15.88 15.45 11.10
N LYS A 92 -16.54 14.36 10.68
CA LYS A 92 -17.90 14.01 11.13
C LYS A 92 -18.23 12.55 10.82
N VAL A 93 -19.07 11.93 11.65
CA VAL A 93 -19.74 10.65 11.33
C VAL A 93 -21.20 10.92 10.98
N VAL A 94 -21.70 10.29 9.92
CA VAL A 94 -23.12 10.32 9.51
C VAL A 94 -23.64 8.89 9.46
N GLU A 95 -24.71 8.63 10.20
CA GLU A 95 -25.32 7.31 10.32
C GLU A 95 -26.59 7.22 9.45
N THR A 96 -26.68 6.21 8.59
CA THR A 96 -27.92 5.83 7.87
C THR A 96 -28.38 4.43 8.31
N ALA A 97 -29.51 3.95 7.79
CA ALA A 97 -30.00 2.61 8.12
C ALA A 97 -29.06 1.48 7.62
N ASP A 98 -28.45 1.69 6.45
CA ASP A 98 -27.65 0.73 5.69
C ASP A 98 -26.13 0.92 5.84
N CYS A 99 -25.68 2.10 6.27
CA CYS A 99 -24.26 2.51 6.20
C CYS A 99 -23.87 3.43 7.36
N THR A 100 -22.58 3.47 7.67
CA THR A 100 -21.93 4.53 8.47
C THR A 100 -20.94 5.25 7.56
N PHE A 101 -21.11 6.56 7.39
CA PHE A 101 -20.23 7.41 6.59
C PHE A 101 -19.29 8.18 7.50
N VAL A 102 -17.99 7.94 7.36
CA VAL A 102 -16.92 8.66 8.07
C VAL A 102 -16.36 9.73 7.14
N ILE A 103 -16.65 11.00 7.44
CA ILE A 103 -16.21 12.16 6.67
C ILE A 103 -14.86 12.61 7.23
N MET A 104 -13.87 12.74 6.35
CA MET A 104 -12.47 13.01 6.66
C MET A 104 -11.94 14.14 5.79
N GLU A 105 -10.86 14.80 6.21
CA GLU A 105 -10.14 15.72 5.33
C GLU A 105 -9.66 15.02 4.05
N TYR A 106 -9.64 15.74 2.93
CA TYR A 106 -9.16 15.22 1.65
C TYR A 106 -7.68 15.55 1.44
N CYS A 107 -6.85 14.55 1.18
CA CYS A 107 -5.43 14.72 0.84
C CYS A 107 -5.26 14.55 -0.68
N PRO A 108 -5.10 15.64 -1.45
CA PRO A 108 -5.15 15.60 -2.92
C PRO A 108 -3.95 14.91 -3.57
N GLU A 109 -2.83 14.74 -2.85
CA GLU A 109 -1.61 14.15 -3.41
C GLU A 109 -1.59 12.62 -3.30
N GLY A 110 -2.60 12.00 -2.69
CA GLY A 110 -2.73 10.55 -2.56
C GLY A 110 -1.85 9.96 -1.45
N ASP A 111 -1.58 8.67 -1.55
CA ASP A 111 -0.79 7.91 -0.56
C ASP A 111 0.73 8.01 -0.77
N LEU A 112 1.49 7.70 0.27
CA LEU A 112 2.94 7.76 0.29
C LEU A 112 3.58 6.67 -0.60
N PHE A 113 2.92 5.53 -0.81
CA PHE A 113 3.42 4.47 -1.70
C PHE A 113 3.54 4.98 -3.15
N THR A 114 2.49 5.59 -3.67
CA THR A 114 2.44 6.21 -5.00
C THR A 114 3.45 7.34 -5.14
N ASN A 115 3.60 8.20 -4.11
CA ASN A 115 4.57 9.30 -4.12
C ASN A 115 6.04 8.82 -4.06
N ILE A 116 6.33 7.68 -3.39
CA ILE A 116 7.65 7.04 -3.41
C ILE A 116 7.91 6.35 -4.77
N THR A 117 6.97 5.55 -5.26
CA THR A 117 7.22 4.57 -6.34
C THR A 117 6.94 5.11 -7.74
N GLU A 118 5.82 5.81 -7.95
CA GLU A 118 5.42 6.32 -9.26
C GLU A 118 5.95 7.73 -9.53
N ARG A 119 6.00 8.58 -8.49
CA ARG A 119 6.46 9.98 -8.61
C ARG A 119 7.93 10.21 -8.24
N GLY A 120 8.54 9.28 -7.50
CA GLY A 120 9.96 9.37 -7.10
C GLY A 120 10.30 10.55 -6.19
N HIS A 121 9.33 11.13 -5.47
CA HIS A 121 9.52 12.40 -4.73
C HIS A 121 10.59 12.34 -3.62
N TYR A 122 10.77 11.17 -2.99
CA TYR A 122 11.59 11.03 -1.77
C TYR A 122 12.96 10.39 -1.99
N VAL A 123 13.09 9.49 -2.97
CA VAL A 123 14.30 8.68 -3.14
C VAL A 123 15.45 9.53 -3.62
N GLY A 124 16.54 9.57 -2.85
CA GLY A 124 17.68 10.47 -3.10
C GLY A 124 17.52 11.88 -2.53
N ASN A 125 16.37 12.21 -1.92
CA ASN A 125 16.16 13.46 -1.18
C ASN A 125 16.15 13.18 0.33
N ASP A 126 17.36 13.03 0.89
CA ASP A 126 17.60 12.73 2.31
C ASP A 126 16.93 13.73 3.28
N GLU A 127 16.77 15.00 2.87
CA GLU A 127 16.14 16.05 3.69
C GLU A 127 14.62 15.87 3.73
N LEU A 128 13.97 15.73 2.57
CA LEU A 128 12.53 15.52 2.48
C LEU A 128 12.12 14.18 3.13
N ALA A 129 12.86 13.11 2.85
CA ALA A 129 12.64 11.80 3.46
C ALA A 129 12.73 11.85 5.00
N ARG A 130 13.69 12.63 5.54
CA ARG A 130 13.80 12.88 6.98
C ARG A 130 12.61 13.68 7.51
N ALA A 131 12.24 14.77 6.85
CA ALA A 131 11.18 15.66 7.29
C ALA A 131 9.82 14.95 7.41
N VAL A 132 9.46 14.12 6.43
CA VAL A 132 8.20 13.35 6.48
C VAL A 132 8.28 12.16 7.43
N PHE A 133 9.45 11.51 7.56
CA PHE A 133 9.60 10.42 8.51
C PHE A 133 9.46 10.89 9.96
N ILE A 134 10.00 12.07 10.31
CA ILE A 134 9.83 12.67 11.64
C ILE A 134 8.35 12.95 11.93
N GLN A 135 7.61 13.56 11.00
CA GLN A 135 6.15 13.77 11.13
C GLN A 135 5.37 12.46 11.36
N LEU A 136 5.75 11.38 10.67
CA LEU A 136 5.15 10.06 10.87
C LEU A 136 5.51 9.46 12.24
N LEU A 137 6.75 9.64 12.72
CA LEU A 137 7.14 9.25 14.07
C LEU A 137 6.34 10.02 15.13
N ASP A 138 6.15 11.33 14.97
CA ASP A 138 5.37 12.16 15.89
C ASP A 138 3.89 11.72 15.93
N ALA A 139 3.29 11.41 14.77
CA ALA A 139 1.93 10.87 14.68
C ALA A 139 1.77 9.51 15.40
N VAL A 140 2.70 8.58 15.19
CA VAL A 140 2.64 7.25 15.82
C VAL A 140 2.96 7.34 17.32
N GLU A 141 3.87 8.22 17.72
CA GLU A 141 4.17 8.48 19.13
C GLU A 141 2.95 9.08 19.86
N TYR A 142 2.24 10.02 19.24
CA TYR A 142 0.98 10.55 19.76
C TYR A 142 -0.09 9.46 19.91
N CYS A 143 -0.22 8.56 18.92
CA CYS A 143 -1.09 7.40 19.01
C CYS A 143 -0.70 6.49 20.18
N HIS A 144 0.58 6.15 20.33
CA HIS A 144 1.09 5.28 21.41
C HIS A 144 0.87 5.90 22.79
N GLN A 145 1.09 7.22 22.95
CA GLN A 145 0.78 7.97 24.18
C GLN A 145 -0.71 7.95 24.52
N ASN A 146 -1.58 7.91 23.51
CA ASN A 146 -3.02 7.72 23.66
C ASN A 146 -3.44 6.24 23.84
N GLY A 147 -2.49 5.31 23.93
CA GLY A 147 -2.78 3.87 24.02
C GLY A 147 -3.44 3.32 22.76
N ILE A 148 -3.07 3.84 21.59
CA ILE A 148 -3.52 3.39 20.26
C ILE A 148 -2.30 2.80 19.54
N TYR A 149 -2.38 1.54 19.15
CA TYR A 149 -1.35 0.87 18.33
C TYR A 149 -1.93 0.55 16.97
N HIS A 150 -1.22 0.91 15.90
CA HIS A 150 -1.78 0.94 14.55
C HIS A 150 -1.80 -0.44 13.87
N ARG A 151 -0.72 -1.22 14.06
CA ARG A 151 -0.50 -2.60 13.61
C ARG A 151 -0.47 -2.85 12.08
N ASP A 152 -0.95 -1.92 11.26
CA ASP A 152 -0.79 -1.94 9.80
C ASP A 152 -0.20 -0.62 9.28
N LEU A 153 0.97 -0.23 9.80
CA LEU A 153 1.72 0.92 9.27
C LEU A 153 2.40 0.52 7.95
N LYS A 154 2.09 1.26 6.89
CA LYS A 154 2.65 1.10 5.54
C LYS A 154 2.47 2.40 4.75
N PRO A 155 3.23 2.67 3.68
CA PRO A 155 3.10 3.90 2.90
C PRO A 155 1.69 4.07 2.27
N GLU A 156 0.97 2.99 1.99
CA GLU A 156 -0.42 3.04 1.50
C GLU A 156 -1.40 3.63 2.54
N ASN A 157 -1.07 3.54 3.83
CA ASN A 157 -1.86 4.08 4.96
C ASN A 157 -1.33 5.45 5.46
N VAL A 158 -0.45 6.10 4.69
CA VAL A 158 0.06 7.44 4.99
C VAL A 158 -0.26 8.32 3.80
N LEU A 159 -1.09 9.34 3.98
CA LEU A 159 -1.44 10.30 2.93
C LEU A 159 -0.43 11.43 2.87
N VAL A 160 -0.29 12.02 1.69
CA VAL A 160 0.66 13.09 1.38
C VAL A 160 -0.09 14.40 1.12
N ALA A 161 0.53 15.51 1.54
CA ALA A 161 0.08 16.87 1.28
C ALA A 161 1.27 17.84 1.16
N ASN A 162 0.96 19.10 0.84
CA ASN A 162 1.93 20.19 0.74
C ASN A 162 3.15 19.87 -0.14
N ARG A 163 2.91 19.38 -1.36
CA ARG A 163 3.92 19.06 -2.39
C ARG A 163 4.94 18.03 -1.90
N GLY A 164 4.49 17.03 -1.16
CA GLY A 164 5.33 16.01 -0.54
C GLY A 164 5.93 16.35 0.83
N TYR A 165 5.80 17.59 1.32
CA TYR A 165 6.42 18.03 2.59
C TYR A 165 5.59 17.71 3.84
N GLU A 166 4.31 17.38 3.70
CA GLU A 166 3.44 17.00 4.81
C GLU A 166 2.92 15.57 4.63
N VAL A 167 2.85 14.82 5.74
CA VAL A 167 2.25 13.47 5.76
C VAL A 167 1.23 13.32 6.88
N LYS A 168 0.19 12.52 6.63
CA LYS A 168 -0.92 12.25 7.55
C LYS A 168 -1.21 10.75 7.65
N LEU A 169 -1.14 10.19 8.85
CA LEU A 169 -1.49 8.79 9.12
C LEU A 169 -2.99 8.54 8.97
N ALA A 170 -3.36 7.43 8.31
CA ALA A 170 -4.72 7.06 7.97
C ALA A 170 -4.99 5.55 8.24
N ASP A 171 -6.28 5.18 8.16
CA ASP A 171 -6.81 3.81 8.25
C ASP A 171 -6.53 3.02 9.54
N PHE A 172 -7.31 3.34 10.59
CA PHE A 172 -7.26 2.68 11.90
C PHE A 172 -7.99 1.32 11.96
N GLY A 173 -8.34 0.70 10.82
CA GLY A 173 -9.17 -0.52 10.77
C GLY A 173 -8.59 -1.73 11.52
N LEU A 174 -7.26 -1.84 11.61
CA LEU A 174 -6.55 -2.89 12.37
C LEU A 174 -6.02 -2.42 13.73
N ALA A 175 -6.22 -1.15 14.08
CA ALA A 175 -5.72 -0.57 15.31
C ALA A 175 -6.36 -1.20 16.56
N THR A 176 -5.64 -1.17 17.67
CA THR A 176 -6.12 -1.66 18.98
C THR A 176 -5.59 -0.82 20.14
N THR A 177 -6.22 -0.98 21.30
CA THR A 177 -5.74 -0.49 22.61
C THR A 177 -4.86 -1.51 23.34
N ASP A 178 -4.75 -2.73 22.82
CA ASP A 178 -4.02 -3.81 23.47
C ASP A 178 -2.50 -3.65 23.27
N ALA A 179 -1.79 -3.32 24.35
CA ALA A 179 -0.33 -3.22 24.34
C ALA A 179 0.36 -4.58 24.04
N PHE A 180 -0.31 -5.68 24.42
CA PHE A 180 0.06 -7.05 24.07
C PHE A 180 -1.16 -7.76 23.46
N THR A 181 -0.98 -8.42 22.32
CA THR A 181 -2.09 -9.01 21.56
C THR A 181 -1.73 -10.39 21.00
N ASN A 182 -2.75 -11.21 20.75
CA ASN A 182 -2.67 -12.52 20.10
C ASN A 182 -3.26 -12.49 18.66
N ASP A 183 -3.56 -11.30 18.14
CA ASP A 183 -3.94 -11.06 16.73
C ASP A 183 -2.69 -11.18 15.82
N PHE A 184 -2.16 -12.40 15.67
CA PHE A 184 -1.00 -12.67 14.83
C PHE A 184 -1.35 -12.65 13.34
N GLY A 185 -0.37 -12.28 12.50
CA GLY A 185 -0.55 -12.19 11.05
C GLY A 185 -1.47 -11.03 10.62
N CYS A 186 -1.76 -10.08 11.51
CA CYS A 186 -2.52 -8.89 11.19
C CYS A 186 -1.62 -7.81 10.59
N GLY A 187 -2.15 -7.13 9.57
CA GLY A 187 -1.43 -6.12 8.79
C GLY A 187 -0.84 -6.68 7.50
N SER A 188 0.09 -5.94 6.91
CA SER A 188 0.62 -6.22 5.57
C SER A 188 2.00 -6.88 5.64
N THR A 189 2.15 -8.06 5.03
CA THR A 189 3.27 -9.02 5.26
C THR A 189 4.68 -8.43 5.15
N PHE A 190 4.90 -7.47 4.25
CA PHE A 190 6.19 -6.79 4.07
C PHE A 190 6.60 -5.95 5.30
N TYR A 191 5.62 -5.43 6.05
CA TYR A 191 5.79 -4.47 7.14
C TYR A 191 5.63 -5.10 8.53
N MET A 192 5.10 -6.32 8.64
CA MET A 192 4.95 -7.03 9.93
C MET A 192 6.30 -7.39 10.54
N SER A 193 6.40 -7.31 11.87
CA SER A 193 7.56 -7.78 12.64
C SER A 193 7.65 -9.31 12.71
N PRO A 194 8.83 -9.90 12.95
CA PRO A 194 9.01 -11.35 13.00
C PRO A 194 8.14 -12.02 14.08
N GLU A 195 7.91 -11.34 15.21
CA GLU A 195 7.04 -11.84 16.28
C GLU A 195 5.54 -11.77 15.94
N CYS A 196 5.11 -10.84 15.06
CA CYS A 196 3.73 -10.77 14.58
C CYS A 196 3.40 -11.87 13.55
N GLN A 197 4.36 -12.26 12.72
CA GLN A 197 4.14 -13.14 11.56
C GLN A 197 3.84 -14.61 11.88
N GLN A 198 3.97 -15.04 13.14
CA GLN A 198 3.83 -16.43 13.62
C GLN A 198 4.75 -17.46 12.92
N SER A 199 5.74 -17.95 13.67
CA SER A 199 6.39 -19.24 13.36
C SER A 199 5.66 -20.39 14.07
N SER A 200 5.64 -21.56 13.45
CA SER A 200 4.99 -22.77 13.97
C SER A 200 5.67 -23.39 15.21
N SER A 201 6.83 -22.85 15.62
CA SER A 201 7.52 -23.18 16.87
C SER A 201 7.40 -22.00 17.85
N ARG A 202 6.65 -22.17 18.95
CA ARG A 202 6.35 -21.08 19.91
C ARG A 202 7.23 -21.09 21.15
N THR A 203 7.56 -19.88 21.59
CA THR A 203 7.89 -19.56 23.00
C THR A 203 6.92 -18.56 23.64
N SER A 204 6.07 -17.86 22.86
CA SER A 204 5.06 -16.91 23.37
C SER A 204 3.70 -17.10 22.67
N ASN A 205 2.62 -16.72 23.37
CA ASN A 205 1.25 -16.69 22.87
C ASN A 205 0.74 -15.27 22.54
N PHE A 206 1.59 -14.25 22.68
CA PHE A 206 1.29 -12.85 22.38
C PHE A 206 2.55 -12.10 21.89
N TYR A 207 2.35 -10.97 21.22
CA TYR A 207 3.41 -10.01 20.88
C TYR A 207 3.05 -8.60 21.37
N ALA A 208 4.06 -7.73 21.47
CA ALA A 208 3.89 -6.34 21.89
C ALA A 208 3.58 -5.45 20.67
N SER A 209 2.51 -4.66 20.75
CA SER A 209 2.00 -3.89 19.61
C SER A 209 2.91 -2.70 19.23
N ALA A 210 3.46 -1.98 20.20
CA ALA A 210 4.34 -0.84 19.94
C ALA A 210 5.67 -1.21 19.25
N PRO A 211 6.42 -2.26 19.68
CA PRO A 211 7.58 -2.74 18.94
C PRO A 211 7.27 -3.20 17.51
N ASN A 212 6.07 -3.75 17.24
CA ASN A 212 5.64 -4.08 15.87
C ASN A 212 5.48 -2.81 15.02
N ASP A 213 4.83 -1.77 15.54
CA ASP A 213 4.70 -0.49 14.82
C ASP A 213 6.09 0.13 14.50
N VAL A 214 7.05 0.05 15.43
CA VAL A 214 8.44 0.49 15.18
C VAL A 214 9.13 -0.32 14.06
N TRP A 215 8.86 -1.63 13.96
CA TRP A 215 9.38 -2.44 12.86
C TRP A 215 8.85 -1.96 11.50
N SER A 216 7.54 -1.72 11.42
CA SER A 216 6.88 -1.21 10.23
C SER A 216 7.39 0.18 9.83
N LEU A 217 7.62 1.08 10.81
CA LEU A 217 8.30 2.36 10.61
C LEU A 217 9.71 2.19 10.01
N GLY A 218 10.46 1.18 10.43
CA GLY A 218 11.75 0.82 9.82
C GLY A 218 11.64 0.47 8.34
N VAL A 219 10.61 -0.29 7.95
CA VAL A 219 10.38 -0.64 6.54
C VAL A 219 10.00 0.61 5.74
N ILE A 220 9.12 1.47 6.27
CA ILE A 220 8.74 2.75 5.64
C ILE A 220 9.97 3.66 5.45
N LEU A 221 10.88 3.72 6.43
CA LEU A 221 12.13 4.47 6.29
C LEU A 221 12.99 3.96 5.12
N VAL A 222 13.13 2.65 4.96
CA VAL A 222 13.83 2.05 3.82
C VAL A 222 13.09 2.34 2.49
N ASN A 223 11.76 2.37 2.49
CA ASN A 223 10.99 2.77 1.31
C ASN A 223 11.27 4.23 0.94
N LEU A 224 11.23 5.16 1.89
CA LEU A 224 11.52 6.59 1.69
C LEU A 224 12.94 6.82 1.13
N THR A 225 13.95 6.15 1.70
CA THR A 225 15.35 6.38 1.33
C THR A 225 15.80 5.61 0.09
N CYS A 226 15.18 4.47 -0.23
CA CYS A 226 15.68 3.54 -1.24
C CYS A 226 14.64 3.08 -2.27
N GLY A 227 13.36 3.47 -2.14
CA GLY A 227 12.27 3.03 -3.01
C GLY A 227 12.04 1.52 -2.99
N ARG A 228 12.49 0.83 -1.93
CA ARG A 228 12.56 -0.63 -1.86
C ARG A 228 12.12 -1.18 -0.51
N ASN A 229 11.62 -2.41 -0.49
CA ASN A 229 11.45 -3.20 0.74
C ASN A 229 12.75 -3.94 1.07
N PRO A 230 13.13 -4.09 2.35
CA PRO A 230 14.33 -4.82 2.74
C PRO A 230 14.21 -6.33 2.52
N TRP A 231 12.99 -6.90 2.56
CA TRP A 231 12.68 -8.32 2.36
C TRP A 231 11.23 -8.49 1.91
N LYS A 232 10.83 -9.68 1.42
CA LYS A 232 9.41 -9.98 1.20
C LYS A 232 8.71 -10.30 2.51
N ARG A 233 9.42 -10.93 3.47
CA ARG A 233 8.87 -11.31 4.77
C ARG A 233 9.98 -11.42 5.84
N ALA A 234 9.76 -10.87 7.03
CA ALA A 234 10.63 -10.98 8.21
C ALA A 234 10.64 -12.39 8.85
N SER A 235 10.88 -13.43 8.05
CA SER A 235 10.83 -14.83 8.45
C SER A 235 12.06 -15.58 7.93
N THR A 236 12.53 -16.61 8.65
CA THR A 236 13.72 -17.39 8.27
C THR A 236 13.60 -18.11 6.93
N SER A 237 12.39 -18.20 6.35
CA SER A 237 12.18 -18.64 4.97
C SER A 237 12.75 -17.67 3.92
N ASP A 238 12.68 -16.36 4.18
CA ASP A 238 13.12 -15.30 3.28
C ASP A 238 14.66 -15.24 3.27
N SER A 239 15.26 -15.23 2.07
CA SER A 239 16.71 -15.27 1.89
C SER A 239 17.40 -13.99 2.38
N THR A 240 16.79 -12.83 2.14
CA THR A 240 17.35 -11.54 2.55
C THR A 240 17.26 -11.34 4.04
N TYR A 241 16.11 -11.67 4.65
CA TYR A 241 15.99 -11.64 6.11
C TYR A 241 16.95 -12.63 6.78
N ARG A 242 17.10 -13.84 6.23
CA ARG A 242 18.07 -14.82 6.73
C ARG A 242 19.53 -14.37 6.58
N ALA A 243 19.88 -13.62 5.53
CA ALA A 243 21.20 -13.02 5.39
C ALA A 243 21.42 -11.90 6.43
N TYR A 244 20.41 -11.05 6.65
CA TYR A 244 20.41 -9.99 7.66
C TYR A 244 20.51 -10.48 9.12
N LEU A 245 20.01 -11.68 9.41
CA LEU A 245 20.22 -12.33 10.71
C LEU A 245 21.65 -12.85 10.90
N LYS A 246 22.36 -13.19 9.81
CA LYS A 246 23.77 -13.63 9.86
C LYS A 246 24.74 -12.45 9.93
N ASP A 247 24.53 -11.43 9.09
CA ASP A 247 25.23 -10.16 9.15
C ASP A 247 24.24 -9.01 9.27
N ARG A 248 24.29 -8.34 10.42
CA ARG A 248 23.47 -7.15 10.73
C ARG A 248 23.77 -5.98 9.80
N SER A 249 24.89 -5.99 9.07
CA SER A 249 25.28 -4.97 8.09
C SER A 249 24.87 -5.32 6.66
N PHE A 250 24.27 -6.50 6.42
CA PHE A 250 23.94 -7.01 5.09
C PHE A 250 23.15 -6.02 4.24
N LEU A 251 22.24 -5.23 4.82
CA LEU A 251 21.42 -4.28 4.07
C LEU A 251 22.27 -3.23 3.32
N ARG A 252 23.46 -2.86 3.81
CA ARG A 252 24.40 -1.96 3.08
C ARG A 252 24.98 -2.56 1.80
N THR A 253 24.95 -3.89 1.64
CA THR A 253 25.46 -4.54 0.42
C THR A 253 24.44 -4.53 -0.72
N ILE A 254 23.16 -4.32 -0.40
CA ILE A 254 22.03 -4.34 -1.36
C ILE A 254 21.27 -3.01 -1.47
N LEU A 255 21.51 -2.05 -0.57
CA LEU A 255 20.84 -0.75 -0.50
C LEU A 255 21.87 0.37 -0.24
N PRO A 256 21.69 1.59 -0.78
CA PRO A 256 22.65 2.71 -0.70
C PRO A 256 22.65 3.42 0.68
N LEU A 257 22.57 2.66 1.77
CA LEU A 257 22.43 3.17 3.14
C LEU A 257 23.74 3.79 3.65
N SER A 258 23.65 4.93 4.33
CA SER A 258 24.79 5.45 5.08
C SER A 258 25.14 4.54 6.25
N ASN A 259 26.40 4.59 6.70
CA ASN A 259 26.84 3.80 7.86
C ASN A 259 25.98 4.10 9.10
N GLY A 260 25.58 5.36 9.31
CA GLY A 260 24.71 5.77 10.42
C GLY A 260 23.26 5.31 10.26
N LEU A 261 22.68 5.38 9.05
CA LEU A 261 21.34 4.85 8.82
C LEU A 261 21.30 3.34 9.05
N ASN A 262 22.30 2.60 8.59
CA ASN A 262 22.42 1.18 8.86
C ASN A 262 22.51 0.87 10.36
N GLN A 263 23.28 1.63 11.16
CA GLN A 263 23.32 1.48 12.62
C GLN A 263 21.95 1.73 13.27
N ILE A 264 21.16 2.68 12.74
CA ILE A 264 19.77 2.89 13.20
C ILE A 264 18.90 1.69 12.81
N LEU A 265 18.94 1.24 11.56
CA LEU A 265 18.16 0.08 11.10
C LEU A 265 18.53 -1.22 11.84
N GLN A 266 19.77 -1.37 12.31
CA GLN A 266 20.18 -2.46 13.20
C GLN A 266 19.48 -2.45 14.57
N ARG A 267 19.10 -1.26 15.07
CA ARG A 267 18.32 -1.06 16.31
C ARG A 267 16.81 -1.15 16.07
N VAL A 268 16.34 -0.78 14.87
CA VAL A 268 14.92 -0.88 14.46
C VAL A 268 14.51 -2.31 14.14
N PHE A 269 15.31 -3.03 13.34
CA PHE A 269 15.05 -4.42 12.99
C PHE A 269 15.73 -5.40 13.94
N ASP A 270 15.78 -5.07 15.24
CA ASP A 270 16.17 -6.03 16.29
C ASP A 270 15.09 -7.13 16.38
N PRO A 271 15.44 -8.42 16.17
CA PRO A 271 14.48 -9.52 16.29
C PRO A 271 13.91 -9.68 17.70
N ASN A 272 14.58 -9.16 18.74
CA ASN A 272 14.04 -9.12 20.10
C ASN A 272 13.24 -7.82 20.32
N PRO A 273 11.90 -7.87 20.44
CA PRO A 273 11.08 -6.67 20.61
C PRO A 273 11.35 -5.93 21.93
N ASN A 274 11.99 -6.57 22.91
CA ASN A 274 12.31 -5.95 24.21
C ASN A 274 13.58 -5.07 24.18
N THR A 275 14.47 -5.27 23.19
CA THR A 275 15.71 -4.48 23.01
C THR A 275 15.67 -3.59 21.77
N ARG A 276 14.64 -3.75 20.93
CA ARG A 276 14.28 -2.87 19.81
C ARG A 276 14.13 -1.43 20.28
N ILE A 277 14.58 -0.50 19.44
CA ILE A 277 14.55 0.94 19.71
C ILE A 277 13.12 1.47 19.93
N GLY A 278 12.96 2.46 20.81
CA GLY A 278 11.71 3.20 20.97
C GLY A 278 11.62 4.40 20.00
N ILE A 279 10.40 4.89 19.73
CA ILE A 279 10.17 6.00 18.78
C ILE A 279 11.01 7.24 19.14
N GLN A 280 11.06 7.63 20.42
CA GLN A 280 11.83 8.79 20.86
C GLN A 280 13.34 8.70 20.58
N GLU A 281 13.95 7.51 20.76
CA GLU A 281 15.37 7.30 20.43
C GLU A 281 15.57 7.24 18.90
N LEU A 282 14.64 6.61 18.17
CA LEU A 282 14.66 6.58 16.70
C LEU A 282 14.59 7.98 16.10
N ARG A 283 13.64 8.80 16.56
CA ARG A 283 13.46 10.21 16.18
C ARG A 283 14.74 11.01 16.45
N ALA A 284 15.29 10.93 17.66
CA ALA A 284 16.53 11.62 18.01
C ALA A 284 17.72 11.21 17.13
N ARG A 285 17.90 9.91 16.85
CA ARG A 285 18.98 9.42 15.98
C ARG A 285 18.81 9.85 14.52
N ILE A 286 17.58 9.85 13.99
CA ILE A 286 17.31 10.27 12.60
C ILE A 286 17.52 11.78 12.44
N SER A 287 17.07 12.61 13.39
CA SER A 287 17.31 14.05 13.36
C SER A 287 18.80 14.41 13.42
N ALA A 288 19.58 13.67 14.22
CA ALA A 288 21.02 13.92 14.40
C ALA A 288 21.90 13.37 13.25
N LEU A 289 21.36 12.53 12.37
CA LEU A 289 22.14 11.86 11.32
C LEU A 289 22.36 12.81 10.11
N PRO A 290 23.60 13.13 9.70
CA PRO A 290 23.83 14.08 8.61
C PRO A 290 23.28 13.62 7.26
N ARG A 291 23.47 12.34 6.92
CA ARG A 291 23.02 11.71 5.66
C ARG A 291 22.38 10.34 5.93
N LEU A 292 21.22 10.11 5.34
CA LEU A 292 20.51 8.84 5.31
C LEU A 292 21.14 7.90 4.28
N THR A 293 21.51 8.41 3.10
CA THR A 293 22.06 7.61 1.99
C THR A 293 23.50 8.00 1.63
N ASN A 294 24.19 7.14 0.88
CA ASN A 294 25.52 7.45 0.32
C ASN A 294 25.45 8.23 -1.01
N GLY A 295 24.25 8.61 -1.46
CA GLY A 295 24.02 9.16 -2.80
C GLY A 295 23.97 8.09 -3.91
N PRO A 296 23.55 8.47 -5.13
CA PRO A 296 23.48 7.55 -6.26
C PRO A 296 24.89 7.11 -6.72
N GLY A 297 25.14 5.81 -6.71
CA GLY A 297 26.37 5.20 -7.26
C GLY A 297 27.29 4.50 -6.26
N MET A 298 27.10 4.66 -4.94
CA MET A 298 27.95 4.04 -3.90
C MET A 298 27.32 2.79 -3.24
N VAL A 299 26.73 1.90 -4.04
CA VAL A 299 26.56 0.50 -3.60
C VAL A 299 27.88 -0.20 -3.91
N SER A 300 28.73 -0.39 -2.89
CA SER A 300 29.93 -1.20 -3.04
C SER A 300 29.52 -2.59 -3.51
N ALA A 301 30.12 -3.07 -4.60
CA ALA A 301 29.91 -4.44 -5.05
C ALA A 301 30.09 -5.41 -3.86
N PRO A 302 29.27 -6.47 -3.73
CA PRO A 302 29.49 -7.47 -2.71
C PRO A 302 30.93 -7.97 -2.85
N ALA A 303 31.68 -8.01 -1.75
CA ALA A 303 33.03 -8.52 -1.77
C ALA A 303 33.01 -9.93 -2.38
N SER A 304 33.77 -10.13 -3.46
CA SER A 304 33.96 -11.46 -4.03
C SER A 304 34.39 -12.41 -2.90
N PRO A 305 33.82 -13.63 -2.81
CA PRO A 305 34.31 -14.60 -1.85
C PRO A 305 35.81 -14.81 -2.10
N GLU A 306 36.63 -14.71 -1.06
CA GLU A 306 38.02 -15.11 -1.17
C GLU A 306 38.08 -16.58 -1.65
N PRO A 307 39.00 -16.92 -2.57
CA PRO A 307 39.24 -18.31 -2.89
C PRO A 307 39.64 -19.06 -1.63
N LEU A 308 38.90 -20.12 -1.29
CA LEU A 308 39.40 -21.11 -0.34
C LEU A 308 40.56 -21.83 -1.04
N GLU A 309 41.80 -21.55 -0.62
CA GLU A 309 42.94 -22.38 -0.98
C GLU A 309 42.81 -23.72 -0.24
N GLU A 310 42.17 -24.69 -0.90
CA GLU A 310 42.16 -26.08 -0.45
C GLU A 310 43.50 -26.75 -0.82
N ASP A 311 44.45 -26.68 0.12
CA ASP A 311 45.72 -27.41 0.08
C ASP A 311 45.47 -28.92 0.25
N PHE A 312 45.07 -29.60 -0.83
CA PHE A 312 45.02 -31.06 -0.89
C PHE A 312 46.28 -31.65 -1.54
N HIS A 313 47.27 -31.94 -0.69
CA HIS A 313 48.31 -32.91 -1.04
C HIS A 313 47.68 -34.30 -1.26
N ILE A 314 47.60 -34.72 -2.53
CA ILE A 314 47.36 -36.12 -2.88
C ILE A 314 48.69 -36.73 -3.35
N VAL A 315 49.14 -37.74 -2.62
CA VAL A 315 50.30 -38.56 -2.98
C VAL A 315 49.88 -39.62 -4.00
N ASP A 316 50.76 -39.88 -4.97
CA ASP A 316 50.53 -40.73 -6.12
C ASP A 316 50.34 -42.22 -5.76
N SER A 317 49.47 -42.91 -6.49
CA SER A 317 49.34 -44.39 -6.53
C SER A 317 48.47 -44.82 -7.71
N PHE A 318 49.13 -45.10 -8.84
CA PHE A 318 48.56 -45.85 -9.96
C PHE A 318 48.09 -47.25 -9.54
N ASP A 319 46.95 -47.71 -10.07
CA ASP A 319 46.94 -49.01 -10.74
C ASP A 319 45.86 -49.10 -11.84
N HIS A 320 45.97 -50.10 -12.73
CA HIS A 320 45.48 -50.06 -14.11
C HIS A 320 44.43 -51.13 -14.48
N ALA A 321 43.67 -50.84 -15.55
CA ALA A 321 42.89 -51.75 -16.45
C ALA A 321 41.36 -51.77 -16.34
N GLY A 322 40.65 -51.82 -17.49
CA GLY A 322 39.22 -52.22 -17.46
C GLY A 322 38.21 -51.99 -18.62
N TYR A 323 38.60 -51.81 -19.89
CA TYR A 323 37.75 -52.08 -21.10
C TYR A 323 36.41 -51.32 -21.35
N TYR A 324 35.91 -51.46 -22.59
CA TYR A 324 34.89 -50.63 -23.27
C TYR A 324 33.47 -51.25 -23.34
N GLU A 325 32.45 -50.40 -23.13
CA GLU A 325 31.25 -50.17 -23.98
C GLU A 325 30.18 -51.25 -24.30
N SER A 326 28.91 -50.90 -24.01
CA SER A 326 27.66 -51.14 -24.81
C SER A 326 26.44 -50.79 -23.93
N ALA A 327 25.76 -49.65 -24.03
CA ALA A 327 24.85 -49.15 -25.09
C ALA A 327 23.38 -49.62 -24.97
N ALA A 328 22.47 -48.67 -24.66
CA ALA A 328 21.03 -48.78 -24.91
C ALA A 328 20.44 -47.37 -25.16
N THR A 329 19.62 -47.23 -26.20
CA THR A 329 19.11 -45.96 -26.76
C THR A 329 17.75 -45.56 -26.22
N GLY A 330 17.44 -44.25 -26.28
CA GLY A 330 16.11 -43.71 -25.92
C GLY A 330 15.92 -42.27 -26.38
N THR A 331 15.55 -42.06 -27.64
CA THR A 331 15.12 -40.77 -28.21
C THR A 331 13.63 -40.52 -27.95
N ILE A 332 13.24 -39.24 -27.77
CA ILE A 332 11.83 -38.83 -27.70
C ILE A 332 11.58 -37.74 -28.75
N THR A 333 10.58 -37.96 -29.59
CA THR A 333 9.98 -36.99 -30.52
C THR A 333 8.56 -36.60 -30.05
N PRO A 334 8.03 -35.43 -30.45
CA PRO A 334 6.70 -34.95 -30.07
C PRO A 334 5.61 -35.34 -31.10
N PRO A 335 4.33 -35.16 -30.75
CA PRO A 335 3.28 -34.99 -31.76
C PRO A 335 2.46 -33.69 -31.58
N ASP A 336 2.19 -33.02 -32.71
CA ASP A 336 1.16 -31.98 -32.89
C ASP A 336 -0.27 -32.54 -32.83
N SER A 337 -1.26 -31.68 -32.52
CA SER A 337 -2.38 -31.34 -33.45
C SER A 337 -3.66 -30.89 -32.72
N ALA A 338 -4.24 -29.77 -33.17
CA ALA A 338 -5.65 -29.46 -32.95
C ALA A 338 -6.56 -30.23 -33.95
N PRO A 339 -7.89 -30.26 -33.73
CA PRO A 339 -8.74 -29.52 -34.67
C PRO A 339 -9.96 -28.82 -34.03
N ALA A 340 -10.79 -28.21 -34.88
CA ALA A 340 -11.73 -27.13 -34.54
C ALA A 340 -13.21 -27.55 -34.27
N THR A 341 -13.99 -26.51 -33.95
CA THR A 341 -15.45 -26.37 -33.74
C THR A 341 -16.40 -27.22 -34.58
N PRO A 342 -17.69 -27.28 -34.18
CA PRO A 342 -18.68 -26.65 -35.06
C PRO A 342 -19.68 -25.68 -34.41
N HIS A 343 -20.15 -24.78 -35.27
CA HIS A 343 -21.23 -23.81 -35.18
C HIS A 343 -22.49 -24.17 -34.36
N ASN A 344 -23.16 -23.12 -33.87
CA ASN A 344 -24.58 -22.96 -34.11
C ASN A 344 -24.86 -21.55 -34.67
N GLN A 345 -25.49 -21.46 -35.85
CA GLN A 345 -25.94 -20.22 -36.48
C GLN A 345 -27.46 -20.30 -36.64
N SER A 346 -28.16 -19.23 -36.28
CA SER A 346 -29.53 -18.98 -36.73
C SER A 346 -29.61 -17.58 -37.34
N VAL A 347 -30.20 -17.49 -38.52
CA VAL A 347 -30.00 -16.39 -39.47
C VAL A 347 -31.36 -15.97 -40.05
N ILE A 348 -31.67 -14.68 -39.94
CA ILE A 348 -32.56 -13.87 -40.80
C ILE A 348 -34.07 -14.25 -40.86
N HIS A 349 -34.93 -13.29 -40.49
CA HIS A 349 -35.77 -12.60 -41.49
C HIS A 349 -36.21 -11.19 -41.04
N PRO A 350 -36.16 -10.16 -41.92
CA PRO A 350 -36.57 -8.80 -41.61
C PRO A 350 -37.94 -8.46 -42.22
N TYR A 351 -38.70 -7.56 -41.59
CA TYR A 351 -39.68 -6.71 -42.29
C TYR A 351 -39.79 -5.35 -41.60
N ALA A 352 -39.75 -4.29 -42.39
CA ALA A 352 -40.06 -2.93 -41.97
C ALA A 352 -41.48 -2.56 -42.39
N TYR A 353 -42.17 -1.72 -41.60
CA TYR A 353 -43.10 -0.71 -42.12
C TYR A 353 -43.15 0.49 -41.17
N SER A 354 -43.77 1.57 -41.63
CA SER A 354 -43.42 2.96 -41.31
C SER A 354 -44.61 3.84 -40.87
N LYS A 355 -44.31 5.12 -40.58
CA LYS A 355 -45.22 6.27 -40.31
C LYS A 355 -45.80 6.38 -38.90
N ALA A 356 -46.14 7.57 -38.37
CA ALA A 356 -45.74 8.97 -38.66
C ALA A 356 -46.34 9.90 -37.59
N GLY A 357 -45.86 11.16 -37.48
CA GLY A 357 -46.34 12.20 -36.55
C GLY A 357 -45.28 12.53 -35.47
N ALA A 358 -44.58 13.69 -35.45
CA ALA A 358 -44.88 15.03 -35.99
C ALA A 358 -46.13 15.61 -35.28
N ASP A 359 -46.15 16.77 -34.62
CA ASP A 359 -45.39 18.05 -34.73
C ASP A 359 -45.58 18.85 -33.41
N ASP A 360 -45.00 20.03 -33.08
CA ASP A 360 -43.80 20.82 -33.46
C ASP A 360 -43.79 22.12 -32.59
N VAL A 361 -42.70 22.92 -32.61
CA VAL A 361 -42.55 24.38 -32.30
C VAL A 361 -42.95 24.94 -30.89
N THR A 362 -42.47 26.11 -30.41
CA THR A 362 -41.62 27.20 -30.98
C THR A 362 -40.79 27.92 -29.90
N SER A 363 -39.71 28.60 -30.31
CA SER A 363 -39.14 29.79 -29.63
C SER A 363 -39.42 31.07 -30.45
N PRO A 364 -39.29 32.29 -29.88
CA PRO A 364 -38.22 33.20 -30.34
C PRO A 364 -37.66 34.23 -29.31
N THR A 365 -36.61 34.97 -29.72
CA THR A 365 -35.88 36.10 -29.07
C THR A 365 -36.45 37.49 -29.54
N PRO A 366 -35.89 38.74 -29.37
CA PRO A 366 -34.49 39.22 -29.08
C PRO A 366 -34.29 40.58 -28.31
N SER A 367 -33.08 41.22 -28.41
CA SER A 367 -32.70 42.66 -28.16
C SER A 367 -32.24 43.07 -26.72
N CYS A 368 -31.28 43.99 -26.40
CA CYS A 368 -30.12 44.65 -27.07
C CYS A 368 -29.16 45.37 -26.05
N TYR A 369 -27.99 45.85 -26.54
CA TYR A 369 -26.79 46.55 -25.95
C TYR A 369 -26.99 47.91 -25.19
N PRO A 370 -25.97 48.62 -24.59
CA PRO A 370 -24.49 48.63 -24.88
C PRO A 370 -23.45 48.79 -23.72
N ASP A 371 -22.16 48.63 -24.11
CA ASP A 371 -20.84 49.22 -23.70
C ASP A 371 -20.58 49.69 -22.23
N SER A 372 -19.35 49.68 -21.66
CA SER A 372 -17.96 49.50 -22.15
C SER A 372 -17.17 48.56 -21.17
N GLU A 373 -15.82 48.38 -21.11
CA GLU A 373 -14.66 49.04 -21.74
C GLU A 373 -13.45 48.06 -21.91
N SER A 374 -12.19 48.50 -21.81
CA SER A 374 -10.98 47.72 -22.13
C SER A 374 -9.95 47.61 -20.99
N SER A 375 -9.21 46.49 -20.94
CA SER A 375 -7.78 46.44 -20.57
C SER A 375 -7.14 45.11 -20.95
N SER A 376 -6.08 45.18 -21.75
CA SER A 376 -5.33 44.03 -22.27
C SER A 376 -4.18 43.63 -21.34
N VAL A 377 -3.99 42.32 -21.13
CA VAL A 377 -2.76 41.76 -20.56
C VAL A 377 -2.27 40.62 -21.46
N VAL A 378 -1.01 40.71 -21.85
CA VAL A 378 -0.34 39.77 -22.76
C VAL A 378 0.08 38.52 -22.00
N LEU A 379 -0.28 37.33 -22.51
CA LEU A 379 0.27 36.06 -22.06
C LEU A 379 1.49 35.68 -22.91
N PRO A 380 2.67 35.42 -22.32
CA PRO A 380 3.82 34.92 -23.08
C PRO A 380 3.67 33.44 -23.41
N THR A 381 3.63 33.14 -24.70
CA THR A 381 3.66 31.78 -25.26
C THR A 381 5.08 31.24 -25.33
N SER A 382 5.48 30.39 -24.39
CA SER A 382 6.39 29.23 -24.61
C SER A 382 6.65 28.50 -23.30
N LEU A 383 6.13 27.28 -23.16
CA LEU A 383 6.64 26.31 -22.19
C LEU A 383 7.27 25.18 -22.99
N ASP A 384 8.59 25.03 -22.86
CA ASP A 384 9.35 24.08 -23.64
C ASP A 384 8.95 22.63 -23.35
N PHE A 385 8.78 21.87 -24.43
CA PHE A 385 8.31 20.50 -24.41
C PHE A 385 9.46 19.56 -24.04
N ILE A 386 9.70 19.32 -22.74
CA ILE A 386 10.71 18.35 -22.28
C ILE A 386 10.22 16.93 -22.66
N PRO A 387 10.97 16.15 -23.47
CA PRO A 387 10.47 14.88 -23.97
C PRO A 387 10.28 13.83 -22.87
N SER A 388 9.16 13.12 -22.92
CA SER A 388 8.83 11.95 -22.09
C SER A 388 9.63 10.70 -22.49
N GLY A 389 10.96 10.78 -22.40
CA GLY A 389 11.92 9.71 -22.67
C GLY A 389 12.36 9.00 -21.39
N GLY A 390 11.55 8.09 -20.86
CA GLY A 390 11.81 7.46 -19.56
C GLY A 390 11.14 6.11 -19.32
N ARG A 391 11.06 5.24 -20.33
CA ARG A 391 10.52 3.88 -20.12
C ARG A 391 11.46 3.04 -19.25
N SER A 392 11.04 2.85 -18.00
CA SER A 392 11.32 1.69 -17.14
C SER A 392 12.79 1.27 -16.94
N PHE A 393 13.51 1.98 -16.08
CA PHE A 393 14.60 1.37 -15.30
C PHE A 393 14.06 0.32 -14.31
N TRP A 394 12.83 0.53 -13.81
CA TRP A 394 12.21 -0.27 -12.74
C TRP A 394 11.65 -1.64 -13.17
N ASN A 395 11.49 -1.91 -14.47
CA ASN A 395 10.93 -3.19 -14.96
C ASN A 395 11.88 -4.40 -14.78
N GLN A 396 13.12 -4.19 -14.35
CA GLN A 396 14.13 -5.25 -14.21
C GLN A 396 14.12 -5.96 -12.84
N PHE A 397 13.33 -5.52 -11.86
CA PHE A 397 13.40 -6.06 -10.49
C PHE A 397 12.00 -6.43 -9.93
N PRO A 398 11.70 -7.72 -9.68
CA PRO A 398 10.34 -8.21 -9.43
C PRO A 398 9.74 -7.83 -8.05
N LEU A 399 10.45 -7.07 -7.21
CA LEU A 399 9.97 -6.72 -5.86
C LEU A 399 8.86 -5.65 -5.84
N PHE A 400 8.52 -5.04 -6.98
CA PHE A 400 7.54 -3.96 -7.10
C PHE A 400 6.51 -4.15 -8.23
N ARG A 401 6.16 -5.39 -8.57
CA ARG A 401 4.95 -5.60 -9.38
C ARG A 401 3.69 -5.47 -8.53
N ARG A 402 2.80 -4.55 -8.90
CA ARG A 402 1.41 -4.47 -8.42
C ARG A 402 0.66 -5.81 -8.58
N GLU A 403 1.09 -6.63 -9.54
CA GLU A 403 0.59 -7.99 -9.83
C GLU A 403 1.04 -9.07 -8.81
N GLU A 404 2.20 -8.92 -8.16
CA GLU A 404 2.63 -9.81 -7.07
C GLU A 404 2.05 -9.39 -5.71
N TYR A 405 1.44 -8.20 -5.62
CA TYR A 405 0.73 -7.72 -4.44
C TYR A 405 -0.68 -8.31 -4.39
N GLN A 406 -0.79 -9.64 -4.35
CA GLN A 406 -2.00 -10.28 -3.85
C GLN A 406 -1.97 -10.21 -2.32
N PRO A 407 -2.85 -9.43 -1.66
CA PRO A 407 -3.12 -9.71 -0.26
C PRO A 407 -3.62 -11.15 -0.18
N HIS A 408 -2.93 -11.99 0.59
CA HIS A 408 -3.44 -13.30 0.96
C HIS A 408 -4.64 -13.10 1.90
N HIS A 409 -5.80 -12.77 1.30
CA HIS A 409 -7.10 -12.88 1.94
C HIS A 409 -7.39 -14.37 2.15
N GLY A 410 -6.79 -14.90 3.20
CA GLY A 410 -7.03 -16.24 3.69
C GLY A 410 -8.47 -16.35 4.15
N VAL A 411 -9.35 -16.77 3.22
CA VAL A 411 -10.66 -17.31 3.57
C VAL A 411 -10.41 -18.48 4.52
N ARG A 412 -10.71 -18.28 5.80
CA ARG A 412 -11.01 -19.34 6.74
C ARG A 412 -12.36 -19.02 7.35
N ALA A 413 -13.38 -19.69 6.83
CA ALA A 413 -14.61 -19.88 7.58
C ALA A 413 -14.26 -20.60 8.89
N PHE A 414 -14.58 -19.99 10.03
CA PHE A 414 -15.44 -20.53 11.10
C PHE A 414 -15.67 -19.43 12.15
#